data_AF-A0AAD6NY49-F1
#
_entry.id   AF-A0AAD6NY49-F1
#
_cell.length_a   1.000
_cell.length_b   1.000
_cell.length_c   1.000
_cell.angle_alpha   90.00
_cell.angle_beta   90.00
_cell.angle_gamma   90.00
#
_symmetry.space_group_name_H-M   'P 1'
#
loop_
_entity.id
_entity.type
_entity.pdbx_description
1 polymer ?
#
loop_
_entity_poly.entity_id
_entity_poly.type
_entity_poly.pdbx_seq_one_letter_code
_entity_poly.pdbx_strand_id
1 'polypeptide(L)'
;MLAVTVSTRLLGTREETVGKKVSDTSVKVEIMGEEDLVKAKQRLVSQVLEIGIVFHSVIIGVTMGMSQNKCTIRPLVAALAFHQIFEGMGLGGCIAQAGFSFGTVAYMCFMFAVTTPMGIVLGMIIFSITGYDDSNPNALIMEGLLGSLSSGILVYMGLVDLIAVDFFHNKLMSSAPWLKKASFIALALGSTAMSILALWA
;
A
#
# COMPACT_ATOMS: atom_id res chain seq x y z
N MET A 1 43.17 47.41 -31.86
CA MET A 1 42.49 46.20 -32.39
C MET A 1 42.55 45.02 -31.40
N LEU A 2 43.69 44.69 -30.78
CA LEU A 2 43.79 43.57 -29.83
C LEU A 2 42.90 43.68 -28.56
N ALA A 3 42.74 44.87 -27.97
CA ALA A 3 41.96 45.02 -26.73
C ALA A 3 40.45 44.74 -26.89
N VAL A 4 39.89 45.02 -28.07
CA VAL A 4 38.46 44.79 -28.35
C VAL A 4 38.16 43.30 -28.55
N THR A 5 39.08 42.55 -29.17
CA THR A 5 38.96 41.10 -29.39
C THR A 5 39.07 40.29 -28.09
N VAL A 6 39.86 40.75 -27.11
CA VAL A 6 39.95 40.09 -25.79
C VAL A 6 38.69 40.33 -24.96
N SER A 7 38.14 41.55 -24.99
CA SER A 7 36.91 41.87 -24.25
C SER A 7 35.68 41.11 -24.77
N THR A 8 35.60 40.84 -26.08
CA THR A 8 34.52 40.04 -26.67
C THR A 8 34.63 38.55 -26.33
N ARG A 9 35.85 37.97 -26.23
CA ARG A 9 36.05 36.58 -25.77
C ARG A 9 35.71 36.36 -24.30
N LEU A 10 36.02 37.32 -23.43
CA LEU A 10 35.68 37.24 -21.99
C LEU A 10 34.18 37.40 -21.73
N LEU A 11 33.49 38.20 -22.54
CA LEU A 11 32.02 38.30 -22.48
C LEU A 11 31.35 37.01 -22.96
N GLY A 12 31.79 36.42 -24.08
CA GLY A 12 31.24 35.17 -24.60
C GLY A 12 31.39 33.97 -23.65
N THR A 13 32.53 33.86 -22.97
CA THR A 13 32.76 32.81 -21.94
C THR A 13 31.93 33.04 -20.67
N ARG A 14 31.63 34.29 -20.32
CA ARG A 14 30.79 34.66 -19.17
C ARG A 14 29.31 34.41 -19.44
N GLU A 15 28.83 34.61 -20.66
CA GLU A 15 27.44 34.28 -21.05
C GLU A 15 27.20 32.77 -21.17
N GLU A 16 28.15 31.99 -21.73
CA GLU A 16 28.05 30.52 -21.74
C GLU A 16 28.05 29.91 -20.33
N THR A 17 28.91 30.40 -19.43
CA THR A 17 28.99 29.90 -18.05
C THR A 17 27.75 30.28 -17.23
N VAL A 18 27.17 31.46 -17.47
CA VAL A 18 25.89 31.87 -16.84
C VAL A 18 24.72 31.06 -17.42
N GLY A 19 24.65 30.87 -18.74
CA GLY A 19 23.61 30.08 -19.40
C GLY A 19 23.61 28.62 -18.95
N LYS A 20 24.79 28.01 -18.82
CA LYS A 20 24.95 26.64 -18.29
C LYS A 20 24.54 26.54 -16.83
N LYS A 21 24.90 27.52 -16.00
CA LYS A 21 24.54 27.56 -14.57
C LYS A 21 23.04 27.78 -14.33
N VAL A 22 22.38 28.59 -15.18
CA VAL A 22 20.92 28.78 -15.15
C VAL A 22 20.21 27.52 -15.61
N SER A 23 20.66 26.87 -16.69
CA SER A 23 20.11 25.59 -17.15
C SER A 23 20.23 24.49 -16.08
N ASP A 24 21.41 24.30 -15.48
CA ASP A 24 21.63 23.32 -14.41
C ASP A 24 20.79 23.62 -13.17
N THR A 25 20.55 24.90 -12.85
CA THR A 25 19.71 25.29 -11.71
C THR A 25 18.24 25.05 -11.99
N SER A 26 17.74 25.40 -13.18
CA SER A 26 16.35 25.14 -13.57
C SER A 26 16.06 23.64 -13.64
N VAL A 27 16.94 22.85 -14.24
CA VAL A 27 16.84 21.38 -14.28
C VAL A 27 16.88 20.79 -12.87
N LYS A 28 17.74 21.29 -11.99
CA LYS A 28 17.79 20.82 -10.60
C LYS A 28 16.52 21.17 -9.81
N VAL A 29 15.92 22.33 -10.04
CA VAL A 29 14.66 22.75 -9.41
C VAL A 29 13.48 21.91 -9.92
N GLU A 30 13.41 21.64 -11.22
CA GLU A 30 12.38 20.75 -11.80
C GLU A 30 12.51 19.32 -11.28
N ILE A 31 13.73 18.75 -11.24
CA ILE A 31 13.99 17.41 -10.70
C ILE A 31 13.66 17.34 -9.20
N MET A 32 14.00 18.37 -8.41
CA MET A 32 13.62 18.43 -6.99
C MET A 32 12.10 18.41 -6.81
N GLY A 33 11.37 19.19 -7.61
CA GLY A 33 9.91 19.22 -7.57
C GLY A 33 9.27 17.88 -7.95
N GLU A 34 9.83 17.19 -8.94
CA GLU A 34 9.33 15.90 -9.41
C GLU A 34 9.60 14.76 -8.42
N GLU A 35 10.78 14.73 -7.79
CA GLU A 35 11.12 13.78 -6.73
C GLU A 35 10.24 13.94 -5.48
N ASP A 36 9.97 15.19 -5.07
CA ASP A 36 9.12 15.48 -3.92
C ASP A 36 7.66 15.10 -4.19
N LEU A 37 7.18 15.32 -5.42
CA LEU A 37 5.87 14.86 -5.86
C LEU A 37 5.74 13.32 -5.81
N VAL A 38 6.75 12.59 -6.30
CA VAL A 38 6.76 11.12 -6.28
C VAL A 38 6.74 10.60 -4.85
N LYS A 39 7.56 11.17 -3.95
CA LYS A 39 7.55 10.82 -2.52
C LYS A 39 6.20 11.12 -1.87
N ALA A 40 5.58 12.25 -2.19
CA ALA A 40 4.25 12.59 -1.69
C ALA A 40 3.21 11.55 -2.12
N LYS A 41 3.22 11.14 -3.40
CA LYS A 41 2.32 10.08 -3.91
C LYS A 41 2.52 8.76 -3.17
N GLN A 42 3.75 8.30 -2.97
CA GLN A 42 4.05 7.06 -2.24
C GLN A 42 3.55 7.11 -0.79
N ARG A 43 3.69 8.26 -0.12
CA ARG A 43 3.16 8.47 1.23
C ARG A 43 1.64 8.40 1.26
N LEU A 44 0.96 9.04 0.30
CA LEU A 44 -0.50 8.98 0.19
C LEU A 44 -0.98 7.55 -0.04
N VAL A 45 -0.38 6.84 -0.99
CA VAL A 45 -0.70 5.43 -1.25
C VAL A 45 -0.53 4.59 0.02
N SER A 46 0.60 4.74 0.73
CA SER A 46 0.83 3.99 1.96
C SER A 46 -0.15 4.33 3.09
N GLN A 47 -0.58 5.59 3.21
CA GLN A 47 -1.57 6.00 4.20
C GLN A 47 -2.97 5.48 3.87
N VAL A 48 -3.39 5.57 2.60
CA VAL A 48 -4.70 5.06 2.21
C VAL A 48 -4.74 3.53 2.31
N LEU A 49 -3.64 2.86 1.99
CA LEU A 49 -3.49 1.42 2.20
C LEU A 49 -3.57 1.04 3.69
N GLU A 50 -2.93 1.80 4.58
CA GLU A 50 -3.07 1.58 6.03
C GLU A 50 -4.52 1.71 6.50
N ILE A 51 -5.22 2.77 6.08
CA ILE A 51 -6.63 3.00 6.43
C ILE A 51 -7.51 1.86 5.90
N GLY A 52 -7.28 1.41 4.67
CA GLY A 52 -7.98 0.29 4.05
C GLY A 52 -7.77 -1.02 4.83
N ILE A 53 -6.53 -1.31 5.20
CA ILE A 53 -6.19 -2.51 5.99
C ILE A 53 -6.81 -2.45 7.38
N VAL A 54 -6.77 -1.29 8.06
CA VAL A 54 -7.41 -1.10 9.36
C VAL A 54 -8.91 -1.38 9.26
N PHE A 55 -9.59 -0.77 8.30
CA PHE A 55 -11.03 -0.97 8.11
C PHE A 55 -11.38 -2.44 7.83
N HIS A 56 -10.63 -3.08 6.92
CA HIS A 56 -10.82 -4.49 6.58
C HIS A 56 -10.58 -5.42 7.79
N SER A 57 -9.50 -5.18 8.52
CA SER A 57 -9.10 -5.98 9.67
C SER A 57 -10.12 -5.90 10.82
N VAL A 58 -10.78 -4.75 11.01
CA VAL A 58 -11.87 -4.63 11.99
C VAL A 58 -13.05 -5.51 11.58
N ILE A 59 -13.49 -5.45 10.31
CA ILE A 59 -14.64 -6.23 9.83
C ILE A 59 -14.37 -7.72 10.00
N ILE A 60 -13.23 -8.20 9.51
CA ILE A 60 -12.82 -9.61 9.64
C ILE A 60 -12.70 -10.04 11.11
N GLY A 61 -12.13 -9.18 11.96
CA GLY A 61 -12.03 -9.44 13.39
C GLY A 61 -13.39 -9.56 14.06
N VAL A 62 -14.32 -8.64 13.78
CA VAL A 62 -15.68 -8.65 14.33
C VAL A 62 -16.42 -9.92 13.90
N THR A 63 -16.39 -10.26 12.61
CA THR A 63 -16.94 -11.52 12.09
C THR A 63 -16.41 -12.72 12.83
N MET A 64 -15.07 -12.82 12.97
CA MET A 64 -14.44 -13.95 13.64
C MET A 64 -14.85 -14.03 15.12
N GLY A 65 -14.89 -12.89 15.81
CA GLY A 65 -15.28 -12.81 17.23
C GLY A 65 -16.75 -13.17 17.49
N MET A 66 -17.60 -13.12 16.47
CA MET A 66 -19.00 -13.51 16.55
C MET A 66 -19.22 -15.02 16.29
N SER A 67 -18.29 -15.69 15.61
CA SER A 67 -18.39 -17.12 15.24
C SER A 67 -18.41 -18.04 16.47
N GLN A 68 -19.32 -19.03 16.49
CA GLN A 68 -19.51 -19.95 17.63
C GLN A 68 -18.88 -21.35 17.44
N ASN A 69 -18.55 -21.74 16.21
CA ASN A 69 -18.15 -23.11 15.90
C ASN A 69 -16.63 -23.30 16.01
N LYS A 70 -16.15 -23.97 17.07
CA LYS A 70 -14.72 -24.26 17.27
C LYS A 70 -14.07 -25.04 16.11
N CYS A 71 -14.84 -25.89 15.43
CA CYS A 71 -14.38 -26.63 14.25
C CYS A 71 -14.14 -25.71 13.02
N THR A 72 -14.82 -24.58 12.96
CA THR A 72 -14.68 -23.55 11.90
C THR A 72 -13.64 -22.50 12.29
N ILE A 73 -13.61 -22.07 13.56
CA ILE A 73 -12.69 -21.04 14.06
C ILE A 73 -11.23 -21.47 13.93
N ARG A 74 -10.89 -22.73 14.21
CA ARG A 74 -9.49 -23.21 14.13
C ARG A 74 -8.86 -23.06 12.73
N PRO A 75 -9.46 -23.60 11.67
CA PRO A 75 -8.93 -23.40 10.31
C PRO A 75 -9.05 -21.93 9.87
N LEU A 76 -10.10 -21.20 10.27
CA LEU A 76 -10.26 -19.78 9.97
C LEU A 76 -9.13 -18.93 10.56
N VAL A 77 -8.74 -19.16 11.81
CA VAL A 77 -7.60 -18.46 12.45
C VAL A 77 -6.30 -18.78 11.74
N ALA A 78 -6.09 -20.03 11.31
CA ALA A 78 -4.90 -20.38 10.53
C ALA A 78 -4.89 -19.68 9.17
N ALA A 79 -6.01 -19.68 8.44
CA ALA A 79 -6.15 -19.00 7.15
C ALA A 79 -5.92 -17.48 7.31
N LEU A 80 -6.51 -16.87 8.33
CA LEU A 80 -6.36 -15.44 8.62
C LEU A 80 -4.94 -15.07 9.06
N ALA A 81 -4.22 -15.95 9.76
CA ALA A 81 -2.82 -15.70 10.08
C ALA A 81 -1.97 -15.62 8.81
N PHE A 82 -2.16 -16.53 7.85
CA PHE A 82 -1.48 -16.45 6.55
C PHE A 82 -1.92 -15.21 5.76
N HIS A 83 -3.22 -14.88 5.75
CA HIS A 83 -3.74 -13.68 5.10
C HIS A 83 -3.08 -12.41 5.67
N GLN A 84 -2.99 -12.30 6.99
CA GLN A 84 -2.38 -11.16 7.69
C GLN A 84 -0.89 -11.06 7.39
N ILE A 85 -0.18 -12.18 7.19
CA ILE A 85 1.23 -12.15 6.76
C ILE A 85 1.36 -11.51 5.36
N PHE A 86 0.49 -11.87 4.41
CA PHE A 86 0.51 -11.28 3.08
C PHE A 86 0.11 -9.80 3.06
N GLU A 87 -0.91 -9.41 3.83
CA GLU A 87 -1.27 -8.00 3.99
C GLU A 87 -0.15 -7.18 4.64
N GLY A 88 0.52 -7.74 5.66
CA GLY A 88 1.65 -7.11 6.34
C GLY A 88 2.86 -6.92 5.42
N MET A 89 3.14 -7.87 4.53
CA MET A 89 4.19 -7.72 3.52
C MET A 89 3.86 -6.60 2.51
N GLY A 90 2.59 -6.48 2.10
CA GLY A 90 2.12 -5.38 1.23
C GLY A 90 2.30 -4.01 1.88
N LEU A 91 1.85 -3.86 3.13
CA LEU A 91 2.04 -2.65 3.93
C LEU A 91 3.53 -2.32 4.10
N GLY A 92 4.35 -3.31 4.45
CA GLY A 92 5.80 -3.15 4.62
C GLY A 92 6.50 -2.66 3.34
N GLY A 93 6.09 -3.16 2.17
CA GLY A 93 6.58 -2.69 0.88
C GLY A 93 6.24 -1.22 0.61
N CYS A 94 5.03 -0.79 0.94
CA CYS A 94 4.61 0.62 0.79
C CYS A 94 5.36 1.54 1.75
N ILE A 95 5.50 1.12 3.01
CA ILE A 95 6.24 1.87 4.04
C ILE A 95 7.71 2.04 3.64
N ALA A 96 8.34 0.98 3.11
CA ALA A 96 9.73 1.01 2.66
C ALA A 96 9.93 2.02 1.51
N GLN A 97 8.95 2.16 0.62
CA GLN A 97 8.98 3.12 -0.49
C GLN A 97 8.64 4.56 -0.08
N ALA A 98 7.76 4.74 0.91
CA ALA A 98 7.30 6.06 1.35
C ALA A 98 8.33 6.86 2.18
N GLY A 99 9.36 6.20 2.71
CA GLY A 99 10.46 6.84 3.44
C GLY A 99 9.98 7.58 4.69
N PHE A 100 9.10 6.93 5.47
CA PHE A 100 8.56 7.49 6.70
C PHE A 100 9.59 7.55 7.84
N SER A 101 9.35 8.43 8.80
CA SER A 101 10.12 8.46 10.04
C SER A 101 9.88 7.18 10.86
N PHE A 102 10.86 6.77 11.67
CA PHE A 102 10.72 5.57 12.51
C PHE A 102 9.48 5.60 13.40
N GLY A 103 9.13 6.78 13.95
CA GLY A 103 7.91 6.93 14.77
C GLY A 103 6.63 6.66 13.99
N THR A 104 6.55 7.14 12.75
CA THR A 104 5.42 6.85 11.85
C THR A 104 5.37 5.37 11.49
N VAL A 105 6.50 4.77 11.13
CA VAL A 105 6.56 3.33 10.81
C VAL A 105 6.09 2.49 12.00
N ALA A 106 6.60 2.80 13.20
CA ALA A 106 6.20 2.10 14.43
C ALA A 106 4.70 2.25 14.71
N TYR A 107 4.13 3.44 14.52
CA TYR A 107 2.70 3.69 14.64
C TYR A 107 1.89 2.84 13.65
N MET A 108 2.29 2.81 12.37
CA MET A 108 1.58 2.04 11.34
C MET A 108 1.61 0.54 11.64
N CYS A 109 2.77 0.01 12.05
CA CYS A 109 2.90 -1.39 12.46
C CYS A 109 2.07 -1.70 13.72
N PHE A 110 2.01 -0.77 14.67
CA PHE A 110 1.21 -0.93 15.89
C PHE A 110 -0.29 -0.99 15.57
N MET A 111 -0.78 -0.06 14.73
CA MET A 111 -2.18 -0.05 14.30
C MET A 111 -2.53 -1.34 13.56
N PHE A 112 -1.67 -1.80 12.65
CA PHE A 112 -1.84 -3.08 11.97
C PHE A 112 -1.97 -4.26 12.94
N ALA A 113 -1.11 -4.33 13.97
CA ALA A 113 -1.09 -5.43 14.92
C ALA A 113 -2.29 -5.44 15.88
N VAL A 114 -2.74 -4.26 16.35
CA VAL A 114 -3.80 -4.16 17.37
C VAL A 114 -5.21 -4.24 16.79
N THR A 115 -5.38 -3.88 15.52
CA THR A 115 -6.71 -3.74 14.91
C THR A 115 -7.48 -5.06 14.85
N THR A 116 -6.85 -6.16 14.39
CA THR A 116 -7.52 -7.46 14.29
C THR A 116 -7.94 -8.01 15.67
N PRO A 117 -7.06 -8.05 16.70
CA PRO A 117 -7.48 -8.43 18.05
C PRO A 117 -8.58 -7.54 18.63
N MET A 118 -8.51 -6.23 18.39
CA MET A 118 -9.56 -5.30 18.83
C MET A 118 -10.90 -5.60 18.15
N GLY A 119 -10.90 -5.91 16.86
CA GLY A 119 -12.08 -6.36 16.12
C GLY A 119 -12.68 -7.64 16.70
N ILE A 120 -11.84 -8.63 17.04
CA ILE A 120 -12.29 -9.89 17.67
C ILE A 120 -12.96 -9.62 19.03
N VAL A 121 -12.35 -8.78 19.87
CA VAL A 121 -12.93 -8.40 21.16
C VAL A 121 -14.27 -7.69 20.97
N LEU A 122 -14.35 -6.77 20.00
CA LEU A 122 -15.60 -6.07 19.68
C LEU A 122 -16.68 -7.05 19.21
N GLY A 123 -16.35 -8.01 18.34
CA GLY A 123 -17.25 -9.07 17.89
C GLY A 123 -17.78 -9.92 19.05
N MET A 124 -16.91 -10.31 19.99
CA MET A 124 -17.31 -11.06 21.20
C MET A 124 -18.24 -10.25 22.10
N ILE A 125 -18.00 -8.93 22.25
CA ILE A 125 -18.88 -8.05 23.04
C ILE A 125 -20.25 -7.95 22.37
N ILE A 126 -20.30 -7.68 21.06
CA ILE A 126 -21.54 -7.60 20.29
C ILE A 126 -22.33 -8.90 20.42
N PHE A 127 -21.65 -10.03 20.30
CA PHE A 127 -22.24 -11.35 20.51
C PHE A 127 -22.86 -11.47 21.90
N SER A 128 -22.12 -11.10 22.95
CA SER A 128 -22.56 -11.22 24.33
C SER A 128 -23.74 -10.31 24.69
N ILE A 129 -23.86 -9.12 24.10
CA ILE A 129 -24.95 -8.18 24.39
C ILE A 129 -26.22 -8.47 23.58
N THR A 130 -26.09 -9.00 22.37
CA THR A 130 -27.22 -9.21 21.45
C THR A 130 -27.82 -10.61 21.55
N GLY A 131 -27.15 -11.56 22.22
CA GLY A 131 -27.61 -12.95 22.26
C GLY A 131 -27.64 -13.57 20.87
N TYR A 132 -26.57 -13.31 20.11
CA TYR A 132 -26.47 -13.55 18.67
C TYR A 132 -26.87 -14.98 18.28
N ASP A 133 -27.80 -15.06 17.34
CA ASP A 133 -28.07 -16.25 16.55
C ASP A 133 -27.28 -16.11 15.24
N ASP A 134 -26.35 -17.03 14.98
CA ASP A 134 -25.48 -17.09 13.78
C ASP A 134 -26.30 -17.07 12.46
N SER A 135 -27.62 -17.19 12.53
CA SER A 135 -28.55 -17.20 11.41
C SER A 135 -29.30 -15.88 11.16
N ASN A 136 -29.04 -14.80 11.91
CA ASN A 136 -29.75 -13.53 11.70
C ASN A 136 -29.39 -12.91 10.33
N PRO A 137 -30.33 -12.84 9.37
CA PRO A 137 -30.05 -12.38 8.02
C PRO A 137 -29.59 -10.92 7.96
N ASN A 138 -30.00 -10.07 8.90
CA ASN A 138 -29.61 -8.66 8.91
C ASN A 138 -28.11 -8.47 9.24
N ALA A 139 -27.56 -9.31 10.13
CA ALA A 139 -26.14 -9.25 10.49
C ALA A 139 -25.27 -9.70 9.32
N LEU A 140 -25.64 -10.81 8.67
CA LEU A 140 -24.96 -11.33 7.48
C LEU A 140 -25.01 -10.33 6.30
N ILE A 141 -26.13 -9.63 6.10
CA ILE A 141 -26.25 -8.60 5.07
C ILE A 141 -25.33 -7.40 5.37
N MET A 142 -25.31 -6.93 6.62
CA MET A 142 -24.45 -5.81 7.01
C MET A 142 -22.97 -6.17 6.88
N GLU A 143 -22.58 -7.37 7.30
CA GLU A 143 -21.24 -7.91 7.15
C GLU A 143 -20.83 -8.00 5.68
N GLY A 144 -21.69 -8.57 4.82
CA GLY A 144 -21.44 -8.66 3.38
C GLY A 144 -21.32 -7.30 2.69
N LEU A 145 -22.13 -6.31 3.09
CA LEU A 145 -22.05 -4.94 2.56
C LEU A 145 -20.76 -4.25 2.97
N LEU A 146 -20.41 -4.28 4.26
CA LEU A 146 -19.18 -3.67 4.76
C LEU A 146 -17.93 -4.39 4.19
N GLY A 147 -17.97 -5.72 4.11
CA GLY A 147 -16.92 -6.55 3.54
C GLY A 147 -16.71 -6.31 2.04
N SER A 148 -17.78 -6.20 1.26
CA SER A 148 -17.67 -5.91 -0.19
C SER A 148 -17.16 -4.49 -0.46
N LEU A 149 -17.61 -3.48 0.31
CA LEU A 149 -17.06 -2.12 0.24
C LEU A 149 -15.57 -2.09 0.60
N SER A 150 -15.19 -2.76 1.70
CA SER A 150 -13.81 -2.87 2.12
C SER A 150 -12.93 -3.56 1.08
N SER A 151 -13.39 -4.69 0.54
CA SER A 151 -12.67 -5.47 -0.48
C SER A 151 -12.49 -4.66 -1.77
N GLY A 152 -13.53 -3.93 -2.20
CA GLY A 152 -13.44 -3.05 -3.38
C GLY A 152 -12.34 -1.99 -3.25
N ILE A 153 -12.21 -1.36 -2.08
CA ILE A 153 -11.15 -0.38 -1.80
C ILE A 153 -9.77 -1.04 -1.83
N LEU A 154 -9.60 -2.20 -1.18
CA LEU A 154 -8.32 -2.92 -1.17
C LEU A 154 -7.91 -3.44 -2.55
N VAL A 155 -8.86 -3.89 -3.37
CA VAL A 155 -8.62 -4.29 -4.76
C VAL A 155 -8.20 -3.09 -5.61
N TYR A 156 -8.85 -1.93 -5.44
CA TYR A 156 -8.43 -0.70 -6.13
C TYR A 156 -7.00 -0.30 -5.73
N MET A 157 -6.69 -0.29 -4.43
CA MET A 157 -5.35 0.01 -3.92
C MET A 157 -4.30 -0.95 -4.48
N GLY A 158 -4.59 -2.26 -4.46
CA GLY A 158 -3.69 -3.27 -4.99
C GLY A 158 -3.44 -3.10 -6.49
N LEU A 159 -4.49 -3.00 -7.30
CA LEU A 159 -4.37 -2.97 -8.76
C LEU A 159 -3.89 -1.63 -9.30
N VAL A 160 -4.48 -0.53 -8.81
CA VAL A 160 -4.26 0.81 -9.36
C VAL A 160 -3.11 1.51 -8.66
N ASP A 161 -3.09 1.51 -7.33
CA ASP A 161 -2.11 2.30 -6.57
C ASP A 161 -0.77 1.59 -6.40
N LEU A 162 -0.74 0.25 -6.37
CA LEU A 162 0.50 -0.53 -6.29
C LEU A 162 0.93 -1.09 -7.65
N ILE A 163 0.13 -2.00 -8.22
CA ILE A 163 0.54 -2.78 -9.41
C ILE A 163 0.73 -1.89 -10.63
N ALA A 164 -0.18 -0.95 -10.90
CA ALA A 164 -0.06 -0.11 -12.10
C ALA A 164 1.17 0.81 -12.02
N VAL A 165 1.49 1.33 -10.83
CA VAL A 165 2.71 2.14 -10.63
C VAL A 165 3.96 1.29 -10.85
N ASP A 166 4.03 0.09 -10.27
CA ASP A 166 5.19 -0.80 -10.40
C ASP A 166 5.40 -1.32 -11.84
N PHE A 167 4.33 -1.64 -12.57
CA PHE A 167 4.43 -2.23 -13.92
C PHE A 167 4.54 -1.23 -15.07
N PHE A 168 3.96 -0.04 -14.92
CA PHE A 168 3.90 0.95 -16.01
C PHE A 168 4.83 2.15 -15.79
N HIS A 169 5.10 2.54 -14.54
CA HIS A 169 5.91 3.74 -14.25
C HIS A 169 7.35 3.42 -13.83
N ASN A 170 7.71 2.16 -13.62
CA ASN A 170 9.07 1.78 -13.22
C ASN A 170 10.00 1.58 -14.43
N LYS A 171 10.98 2.48 -14.60
CA LYS A 171 12.01 2.37 -15.65
C LYS A 171 12.77 1.04 -15.62
N LEU A 172 13.04 0.47 -14.44
CA LEU A 172 13.71 -0.83 -14.31
C LEU A 172 12.86 -1.97 -14.89
N MET A 173 11.54 -1.92 -14.66
CA MET A 173 10.63 -2.94 -15.19
C MET A 173 10.38 -2.78 -16.70
N SER A 174 10.54 -1.57 -17.23
CA SER A 174 10.52 -1.32 -18.68
C SER A 174 11.79 -1.78 -19.39
N SER A 175 12.96 -1.69 -18.75
CA SER A 175 14.24 -2.07 -19.36
C SER A 175 14.53 -3.56 -19.31
N ALA A 176 13.97 -4.28 -18.33
CA ALA A 176 14.23 -5.71 -18.12
C ALA A 176 12.93 -6.54 -18.25
N PRO A 177 12.58 -7.06 -19.45
CA PRO A 177 11.34 -7.80 -19.65
C PRO A 177 11.25 -9.10 -18.83
N TRP A 178 12.38 -9.65 -18.41
CA TRP A 178 12.41 -10.81 -17.51
C TRP A 178 11.90 -10.47 -16.10
N LEU A 179 12.27 -9.32 -15.53
CA LEU A 179 11.77 -8.86 -14.23
C LEU A 179 10.26 -8.60 -14.27
N LYS A 180 9.76 -8.06 -15.38
CA LYS A 180 8.32 -7.87 -15.60
C LYS A 180 7.57 -9.19 -15.61
N LYS A 181 8.09 -10.22 -16.31
CA LYS A 181 7.51 -11.57 -16.31
C LYS A 181 7.57 -12.22 -14.92
N ALA A 182 8.69 -12.12 -14.22
CA ALA A 182 8.85 -12.66 -12.88
C ALA A 182 7.88 -12.02 -11.88
N SER A 183 7.71 -10.70 -11.95
CA SER A 183 6.76 -9.95 -11.10
C SER A 183 5.31 -10.36 -11.40
N PHE A 184 4.96 -10.58 -12.67
CA PHE A 184 3.62 -11.03 -13.04
C PHE A 184 3.33 -12.45 -12.53
N ILE A 185 4.31 -13.36 -12.63
CA ILE A 185 4.19 -14.70 -12.08
C ILE A 185 4.06 -14.64 -10.55
N ALA A 186 4.87 -13.83 -9.87
CA ALA A 186 4.79 -13.66 -8.42
C ALA A 186 3.42 -13.12 -7.97
N LEU A 187 2.86 -12.15 -8.70
CA LEU A 187 1.53 -11.59 -8.45
C LEU A 187 0.44 -12.63 -8.65
N ALA A 188 0.49 -13.41 -9.74
CA ALA A 188 -0.46 -14.49 -9.99
C ALA A 188 -0.36 -15.59 -8.93
N LEU A 189 0.84 -15.95 -8.49
CA LEU A 189 1.06 -16.91 -7.41
C LEU A 189 0.51 -16.40 -6.07
N GLY A 190 0.75 -15.12 -5.73
CA GLY A 190 0.21 -14.51 -4.52
C GLY A 190 -1.32 -14.48 -4.52
N SER A 191 -1.94 -14.05 -5.63
CA SER A 191 -3.40 -14.07 -5.79
C SER A 191 -3.98 -15.48 -5.67
N THR A 192 -3.32 -16.47 -6.31
CA THR A 192 -3.71 -17.87 -6.25
C THR A 192 -3.58 -18.44 -4.83
N ALA A 193 -2.50 -18.11 -4.12
CA ALA A 193 -2.28 -18.52 -2.73
C ALA A 193 -3.39 -17.98 -1.81
N MET A 194 -3.72 -16.69 -1.93
CA MET A 194 -4.82 -16.08 -1.17
C MET A 194 -6.18 -16.71 -1.50
N SER A 195 -6.41 -17.08 -2.77
CA SER A 195 -7.62 -17.78 -3.20
C SER A 195 -7.72 -19.20 -2.62
N ILE A 196 -6.60 -19.91 -2.50
CA ILE A 196 -6.56 -21.23 -1.86
C ILE A 196 -6.86 -21.10 -0.37
N LEU A 197 -6.30 -20.12 0.34
CA LEU A 197 -6.59 -19.90 1.76
C LEU A 197 -8.09 -19.71 2.02
N ALA A 198 -8.78 -19.01 1.12
CA ALA A 198 -10.23 -18.81 1.20
C ALA A 198 -11.06 -20.10 1.05
N LEU A 199 -10.53 -21.17 0.43
CA LEU A 199 -11.23 -22.47 0.34
C LEU A 199 -11.22 -23.24 1.66
N TRP A 200 -10.28 -22.91 2.55
CA TRP A 200 -10.08 -23.59 3.83
C TRP A 200 -10.56 -22.76 5.03
N ALA A 201 -10.90 -21.48 4.81
CA ALA A 201 -11.52 -20.56 5.76
C ALA A 201 -13.03 -20.82 5.87
#